data_AF-I0X750-F1
#
_entry.id   AF-I0X750-F1
#
_cell.length_a   1.000
_cell.length_b   1.000
_cell.length_c   1.000
_cell.angle_alpha   90.00
_cell.angle_beta   90.00
_cell.angle_gamma   90.00
#
_symmetry.space_group_name_H-M   'P 1'
#
loop_
_entity.id
_entity.type
_entity.pdbx_description
1 polymer ?
#
loop_
_entity_poly.entity_id
_entity_poly.type
_entity_poly.pdbx_seq_one_letter_code
_entity_poly.pdbx_strand_id
1 'polypeptide(L)'
;MDLSFSKKIKQLGSLFSTIAIIIISITLISFVYFRMYFIVEKSCLSELKNVSERIGNSFSSDIQYQSLFLQDYADVIIANKLENKNQIINFMKNFKFSSNTYDVNIMLPDGTIVCRGGKTLKISDDTYYLRHSTQGENFSPIKPSFTETIVSIDHYYPVSIDGKVVCILFCEIDLDFLANEGIQPIYGGNADYIIFNPQTREMYVNTYSRLTGNLYAFLTRLIYPKNMVDEIIAESEKLQVFSSEVHSLGEKLYFYSAPLNVENFSICVFGKKTVIFQDLYIFRTTALKFIVIMCVVFSVYLIFMIKTTRERINISIMEERVKKAESEAKYKTVFLSSMSHDIRTPMNAIVGYINLAILNTSDEIRMKQYLSKSLAASNHLLSLINEILDISRIESGKNQT
;
A
#
# COMPACT_ATOMS: atom_id res chain seq x y z
N MET A 1 -44.87 -30.27 19.24
CA MET A 1 -43.70 -29.43 19.59
C MET A 1 -42.74 -29.48 18.40
N ASP A 2 -42.39 -28.33 17.85
CA ASP A 2 -42.25 -28.17 16.39
C ASP A 2 -40.93 -28.57 15.73
N LEU A 3 -41.05 -29.36 14.64
CA LEU A 3 -39.99 -29.46 13.62
C LEU A 3 -39.65 -28.09 13.00
N SER A 4 -40.61 -27.16 12.94
CA SER A 4 -40.40 -25.81 12.39
C SER A 4 -39.47 -24.97 13.26
N PHE A 5 -39.54 -25.11 14.59
CA PHE A 5 -38.71 -24.40 15.56
C PHE A 5 -37.26 -24.88 15.52
N SER A 6 -37.07 -26.21 15.47
CA SER A 6 -35.75 -26.84 15.27
C SER A 6 -35.07 -26.39 13.96
N LYS A 7 -35.80 -26.35 12.84
CA LYS A 7 -35.29 -25.81 11.57
C LYS A 7 -34.89 -24.33 11.67
N LYS A 8 -35.71 -23.49 12.31
CA LYS A 8 -35.40 -22.06 12.51
C LYS A 8 -34.13 -21.83 13.34
N ILE A 9 -33.95 -22.56 14.45
CA ILE A 9 -32.74 -22.48 15.28
C ILE A 9 -31.49 -22.87 14.48
N LYS A 10 -31.57 -23.97 13.72
CA LYS A 10 -30.44 -24.46 12.91
C LYS A 10 -30.05 -23.48 11.79
N GLN A 11 -31.04 -22.79 11.21
CA GLN A 11 -30.79 -21.69 10.25
C GLN A 11 -30.18 -20.45 10.92
N LEU A 12 -30.67 -20.04 12.10
CA LEU A 12 -30.08 -18.92 12.85
C LEU A 12 -28.59 -19.17 13.14
N GLY A 13 -28.25 -20.36 13.63
CA GLY A 13 -26.86 -20.75 13.88
C GLY A 13 -25.95 -20.67 12.64
N SER A 14 -26.48 -21.05 11.46
CA SER A 14 -25.74 -20.92 10.19
C SER A 14 -25.57 -19.47 9.71
N LEU A 15 -26.50 -18.58 10.09
CA LEU A 15 -26.39 -17.15 9.79
C LEU A 15 -25.34 -16.49 10.70
N PHE A 16 -25.32 -16.83 11.99
CA PHE A 16 -24.30 -16.34 12.91
C PHE A 16 -22.89 -16.82 12.55
N SER A 17 -22.72 -18.09 12.14
CA SER A 17 -21.41 -18.60 11.74
C SER A 17 -20.89 -17.94 10.45
N THR A 18 -21.75 -17.71 9.46
CA THR A 18 -21.36 -17.00 8.23
C THR A 18 -21.01 -15.53 8.50
N ILE A 19 -21.78 -14.83 9.33
CA ILE A 19 -21.45 -13.46 9.78
C ILE A 19 -20.11 -13.42 10.53
N ALA A 20 -19.86 -14.37 11.45
CA ALA A 20 -18.59 -14.47 12.17
C ALA A 20 -17.39 -14.69 11.23
N ILE A 21 -17.52 -15.58 10.24
CA ILE A 21 -16.48 -15.81 9.23
C ILE A 21 -16.21 -14.55 8.41
N ILE A 22 -17.24 -13.78 8.03
CA ILE A 22 -17.10 -12.51 7.31
C ILE A 22 -16.34 -11.49 8.17
N ILE A 23 -16.69 -11.34 9.45
CA ILE A 23 -16.01 -10.43 10.38
C ILE A 23 -14.53 -10.82 10.52
N ILE A 24 -14.23 -12.10 10.76
CA ILE A 24 -12.85 -12.62 10.85
C ILE A 24 -12.07 -12.41 9.53
N SER A 25 -12.72 -12.56 8.38
CA SER A 25 -12.09 -12.31 7.08
C SER A 25 -11.75 -10.83 6.88
N ILE A 26 -12.66 -9.92 7.25
CA ILE A 26 -12.45 -8.48 7.15
C ILE A 26 -11.33 -8.02 8.10
N THR A 27 -11.30 -8.51 9.35
CA THR A 27 -10.23 -8.15 10.28
C THR A 27 -8.87 -8.69 9.84
N LEU A 28 -8.82 -9.91 9.28
CA LEU A 28 -7.58 -10.47 8.71
C LEU A 28 -7.10 -9.68 7.48
N ILE A 29 -7.99 -9.35 6.54
CA ILE A 29 -7.65 -8.54 5.35
C ILE A 29 -7.15 -7.15 5.77
N SER A 30 -7.83 -6.52 6.73
CA SER A 30 -7.41 -5.22 7.28
C SER A 30 -6.02 -5.30 7.92
N PHE A 31 -5.77 -6.31 8.76
CA PHE A 31 -4.46 -6.55 9.38
C PHE A 31 -3.36 -6.74 8.32
N VAL A 32 -3.58 -7.59 7.31
CA VAL A 32 -2.63 -7.80 6.21
C VAL A 32 -2.39 -6.52 5.43
N TYR A 33 -3.43 -5.73 5.14
CA TYR A 33 -3.31 -4.43 4.47
C TYR A 33 -2.44 -3.47 5.27
N PHE A 34 -2.68 -3.29 6.57
CA PHE A 34 -1.85 -2.40 7.41
C PHE A 34 -0.41 -2.87 7.54
N ARG A 35 -0.17 -4.19 7.66
CA ARG A 35 1.19 -4.75 7.67
C ARG A 35 1.93 -4.50 6.36
N MET A 36 1.27 -4.73 5.22
CA MET A 36 1.85 -4.46 3.90
C MET A 36 2.07 -2.97 3.63
N TYR A 37 1.13 -2.11 4.02
CA TYR A 37 1.26 -0.65 3.96
C TYR A 37 2.55 -0.19 4.66
N PHE A 38 2.77 -0.62 5.91
CA PHE A 38 3.95 -0.26 6.68
C PHE A 38 5.26 -0.81 6.07
N ILE A 39 5.23 -2.01 5.49
CA ILE A 39 6.38 -2.59 4.78
C ILE A 39 6.73 -1.77 3.54
N VAL A 40 5.74 -1.40 2.72
CA VAL A 40 5.95 -0.58 1.51
C VAL A 40 6.41 0.83 1.87
N GLU A 41 5.80 1.46 2.88
CA GLU A 41 6.21 2.78 3.39
C GLU A 41 7.67 2.78 3.87
N LYS A 42 8.07 1.76 4.66
CA LYS A 42 9.46 1.57 5.06
C LYS A 42 10.39 1.29 3.88
N SER A 43 9.92 0.59 2.85
CA SER A 43 10.69 0.34 1.62
C SER A 43 10.96 1.63 0.85
N CYS A 44 9.96 2.52 0.70
CA CYS A 44 10.13 3.84 0.07
C CYS A 44 11.18 4.70 0.80
N LEU A 45 11.13 4.71 2.14
CA LEU A 45 12.11 5.42 2.98
C LEU A 45 13.51 4.79 2.88
N SER A 46 13.61 3.47 2.84
CA SER A 46 14.88 2.77 2.67
C SER A 46 15.50 3.07 1.30
N GLU A 47 14.69 3.16 0.24
CA GLU A 47 15.21 3.48 -1.09
C GLU A 47 15.75 4.91 -1.17
N LEU A 48 15.05 5.88 -0.56
CA LEU A 48 15.56 7.26 -0.46
C LEU A 48 16.93 7.31 0.24
N LYS A 49 17.08 6.55 1.33
CA LYS A 49 18.36 6.36 2.01
C LYS A 49 19.42 5.71 1.08
N ASN A 50 19.08 4.61 0.41
CA ASN A 50 20.00 3.90 -0.50
C ASN A 50 20.49 4.81 -1.64
N VAL A 51 19.59 5.63 -2.20
CA VAL A 51 19.90 6.64 -3.23
C VAL A 51 20.87 7.69 -2.68
N SER A 52 20.62 8.19 -1.48
CA SER A 52 21.50 9.14 -0.78
C SER A 52 22.90 8.56 -0.51
N GLU A 53 22.97 7.32 -0.02
CA GLU A 53 24.25 6.62 0.22
C GLU A 53 24.99 6.36 -1.09
N ARG A 54 24.30 6.01 -2.19
CA ARG A 54 24.93 5.79 -3.51
C ARG A 54 25.56 7.05 -4.07
N ILE A 55 24.84 8.17 -4.07
CA ILE A 55 25.40 9.47 -4.52
C ILE A 55 26.54 9.89 -3.59
N GLY A 56 26.30 9.83 -2.28
CA GLY A 56 27.26 10.23 -1.26
C GLY A 56 28.57 9.45 -1.32
N ASN A 57 28.51 8.14 -1.56
CA ASN A 57 29.70 7.30 -1.71
C ASN A 57 30.45 7.60 -3.01
N SER A 58 29.75 7.87 -4.14
CA SER A 58 30.41 8.27 -5.38
C SER A 58 31.22 9.56 -5.19
N PHE A 59 30.56 10.61 -4.66
CA PHE A 59 31.22 11.88 -4.35
C PHE A 59 32.37 11.71 -3.34
N SER A 60 32.17 10.90 -2.29
CA SER A 60 33.21 10.60 -1.30
C SER A 60 34.43 9.92 -1.94
N SER A 61 34.22 8.97 -2.85
CA SER A 61 35.31 8.32 -3.58
C SER A 61 36.05 9.30 -4.49
N ASP A 62 35.35 10.15 -5.25
CA ASP A 62 35.98 11.12 -6.15
C ASP A 62 36.88 12.10 -5.38
N ILE A 63 36.40 12.61 -4.24
CA ILE A 63 37.18 13.46 -3.32
C ILE A 63 38.36 12.69 -2.71
N GLN A 64 38.17 11.46 -2.22
CA GLN A 64 39.26 10.65 -1.66
C GLN A 64 40.36 10.35 -2.70
N TYR A 65 39.98 10.10 -3.96
CA TYR A 65 40.95 9.96 -5.06
C TYR A 65 41.74 11.25 -5.29
N GLN A 66 41.12 12.43 -5.21
CA GLN A 66 41.85 13.70 -5.25
C GLN A 66 42.82 13.87 -4.07
N SER A 67 42.41 13.52 -2.85
CA SER A 67 43.30 13.59 -1.67
C SER A 67 44.54 12.73 -1.85
N LEU A 68 44.39 11.52 -2.42
CA LEU A 68 45.51 10.62 -2.73
C LEU A 68 46.46 11.23 -3.77
N PHE A 69 45.94 11.84 -4.85
CA PHE A 69 46.80 12.54 -5.82
C PHE A 69 47.56 13.72 -5.18
N LEU A 70 46.91 14.51 -4.32
CA LEU A 70 47.58 15.60 -3.60
C LEU A 70 48.67 15.06 -2.67
N GLN A 71 48.41 13.96 -1.97
CA GLN A 71 49.41 13.30 -1.12
C GLN A 71 50.60 12.75 -1.93
N ASP A 72 50.37 12.09 -3.07
CA ASP A 72 51.44 11.58 -3.94
C ASP A 72 52.39 12.71 -4.41
N TYR A 73 51.84 13.87 -4.76
CA TYR A 73 52.64 15.06 -5.10
C TYR A 73 53.41 15.58 -3.88
N ALA A 74 52.80 15.58 -2.69
CA ALA A 74 53.45 16.02 -1.45
C ALA A 74 54.63 15.12 -1.07
N ASP A 75 54.45 13.80 -1.13
CA ASP A 75 55.47 12.83 -0.76
C ASP A 75 56.70 12.94 -1.67
N VAL A 76 56.52 13.20 -2.97
CA VAL A 76 57.65 13.47 -3.89
C VAL A 76 58.36 14.79 -3.57
N ILE A 77 57.64 15.85 -3.22
CA ILE A 77 58.21 17.14 -2.81
C ILE A 77 59.03 17.00 -1.51
N ILE A 78 58.49 16.28 -0.53
CA ILE A 78 59.12 16.03 0.77
C ILE A 78 60.37 15.15 0.60
N ALA A 79 60.26 14.02 -0.11
CA ALA A 79 61.36 13.08 -0.32
C ALA A 79 62.57 13.69 -1.05
N ASN A 80 62.32 14.64 -1.96
CA ASN A 80 63.38 15.32 -2.71
C ASN A 80 63.79 16.68 -2.11
N LYS A 81 63.23 17.06 -0.95
CA LYS A 81 63.40 18.38 -0.29
C LYS A 81 63.30 19.58 -1.25
N LEU A 82 62.19 19.65 -1.99
CA LEU A 82 61.96 20.71 -2.99
C LEU A 82 61.44 21.99 -2.32
N GLU A 83 62.35 22.77 -1.73
CA GLU A 83 61.99 23.98 -0.96
C GLU A 83 61.94 25.26 -1.82
N ASN A 84 62.69 25.33 -2.93
CA ASN A 84 62.83 26.57 -3.70
C ASN A 84 61.91 26.62 -4.92
N LYS A 85 61.40 27.83 -5.22
CA LYS A 85 60.53 28.15 -6.37
C LYS A 85 60.99 27.51 -7.69
N ASN A 86 62.27 27.60 -8.04
CA ASN A 86 62.80 27.03 -9.29
C ASN A 86 62.80 25.48 -9.29
N GLN A 87 62.97 24.84 -8.13
CA GLN A 87 62.86 23.38 -8.00
C GLN A 87 61.41 22.95 -8.23
N ILE A 88 60.45 23.65 -7.61
CA ILE A 88 59.01 23.38 -7.75
C ILE A 88 58.52 23.61 -9.20
N ILE A 89 58.97 24.68 -9.87
CA ILE A 89 58.67 24.91 -11.30
C ILE A 89 59.23 23.79 -12.19
N ASN A 90 60.48 23.36 -11.97
CA ASN A 90 61.08 22.25 -12.72
C ASN A 90 60.39 20.91 -12.44
N PHE A 91 59.96 20.67 -11.20
CA PHE A 91 59.12 19.54 -10.83
C PHE A 91 57.81 19.56 -11.62
N MET A 92 57.01 20.63 -11.53
CA MET A 92 55.72 20.76 -12.25
C MET A 92 55.82 20.73 -13.78
N LYS A 93 57.01 21.03 -14.33
CA LYS A 93 57.29 20.92 -15.77
C LYS A 93 57.58 19.49 -16.23
N ASN A 94 58.29 18.70 -15.42
CA ASN A 94 58.81 17.40 -15.81
C ASN A 94 57.99 16.23 -15.24
N PHE A 95 57.31 16.44 -14.11
CA PHE A 95 56.52 15.44 -13.43
C PHE A 95 55.22 15.16 -14.20
N LYS A 96 55.04 13.89 -14.57
CA LYS A 96 53.88 13.41 -15.32
C LYS A 96 53.40 12.10 -14.73
N PHE A 97 52.28 12.13 -14.01
CA PHE A 97 51.50 10.93 -13.77
C PHE A 97 50.87 10.45 -15.08
N SER A 98 50.92 9.14 -15.31
CA SER A 98 50.35 8.47 -16.49
C SER A 98 48.81 8.40 -16.47
N SER A 99 48.19 8.73 -15.33
CA SER A 99 46.75 8.59 -15.07
C SER A 99 46.09 9.82 -14.43
N ASN A 100 46.75 10.98 -14.40
CA ASN A 100 46.19 12.17 -13.74
C ASN A 100 44.95 12.70 -14.48
N THR A 101 43.78 12.49 -13.89
CA THR A 101 42.49 13.11 -14.26
C THR A 101 42.34 14.54 -13.73
N TYR A 102 43.08 14.91 -12.69
CA TYR A 102 43.02 16.23 -12.06
C TYR A 102 44.28 17.05 -12.34
N ASP A 103 44.11 18.35 -12.56
CA ASP A 103 45.23 19.30 -12.69
C ASP A 103 45.60 19.88 -11.32
N VAL A 104 46.64 19.29 -10.72
CA VAL A 104 47.23 19.78 -9.47
C VAL A 104 48.02 21.06 -9.74
N ASN A 105 47.76 22.08 -8.94
CA ASN A 105 48.48 23.36 -8.91
C ASN A 105 49.24 23.50 -7.58
N ILE A 106 50.29 24.32 -7.56
CA ILE A 106 51.10 24.56 -6.35
C ILE A 106 51.16 26.05 -6.03
N MET A 107 50.67 26.46 -4.87
CA MET A 107 50.82 27.81 -4.36
C MET A 107 52.06 27.92 -3.46
N LEU A 108 52.87 28.95 -3.68
CA LEU A 108 54.07 29.26 -2.92
C LEU A 108 53.84 30.37 -1.88
N PRO A 109 54.67 30.48 -0.83
CA PRO A 109 54.57 31.51 0.20
C PRO A 109 54.59 32.95 -0.31
N ASP A 110 55.12 33.17 -1.52
CA ASP A 110 55.15 34.50 -2.14
C ASP A 110 53.85 34.83 -2.90
N GLY A 111 52.83 33.96 -2.92
CA GLY A 111 51.60 34.16 -3.71
C GLY A 111 51.74 33.79 -5.19
N THR A 112 52.80 33.06 -5.59
CA THR A 112 52.89 32.49 -6.94
C THR A 112 52.20 31.14 -7.00
N ILE A 113 51.34 30.96 -8.00
CA ILE A 113 50.79 29.66 -8.38
C ILE A 113 51.67 29.09 -9.50
N VAL A 114 52.04 27.82 -9.37
CA VAL A 114 52.75 27.02 -10.37
C VAL A 114 51.79 25.94 -10.87
N CYS A 115 51.37 26.07 -12.13
CA CYS A 115 50.47 25.14 -12.78
C CYS A 115 51.22 23.97 -13.42
N ARG A 116 50.48 22.94 -13.82
CA ARG A 116 50.97 21.83 -14.66
C ARG A 116 51.75 22.34 -15.88
N GLY A 117 52.88 21.71 -16.17
CA GLY A 117 53.81 22.15 -17.21
C GLY A 117 54.75 23.30 -16.81
N GLY A 118 54.64 23.80 -15.57
CA GLY A 118 55.52 24.85 -15.03
C GLY A 118 55.15 26.28 -15.44
N LYS A 119 53.94 26.50 -15.99
CA LYS A 119 53.37 27.84 -16.17
C LYS A 119 53.17 28.48 -14.79
N THR A 120 53.46 29.77 -14.66
CA THR A 120 53.26 30.50 -13.39
C THR A 120 52.23 31.61 -13.52
N LEU A 121 51.51 31.84 -12.43
CA LEU A 121 50.54 32.91 -12.23
C LEU A 121 50.84 33.59 -10.89
N LYS A 122 50.45 34.85 -10.75
CA LYS A 122 50.62 35.60 -9.50
C LYS A 122 49.24 36.06 -9.03
N ILE A 123 48.86 35.66 -7.82
CA ILE A 123 47.64 36.18 -7.18
C ILE A 123 47.96 37.43 -6.36
N SER A 124 46.97 38.29 -6.19
CA SER A 124 47.04 39.52 -5.38
C SER A 124 46.54 39.34 -3.94
N ASP A 125 45.99 38.16 -3.60
CA ASP A 125 45.56 37.85 -2.23
C ASP A 125 46.71 37.18 -1.46
N ASP A 126 47.54 38.03 -0.85
CA ASP A 126 48.65 37.61 0.01
C ASP A 126 48.17 36.86 1.28
N THR A 127 46.87 36.88 1.60
CA THR A 127 46.30 36.21 2.80
C THR A 127 45.86 34.77 2.54
N TYR A 128 45.60 34.40 1.29
CA TYR A 128 45.09 33.07 0.92
C TYR A 128 46.05 31.95 1.36
N TYR A 129 47.34 32.11 1.05
CA TYR A 129 48.37 31.16 1.47
C TYR A 129 48.45 31.05 3.00
N LEU A 130 48.42 32.17 3.72
CA LEU A 130 48.53 32.20 5.18
C LEU A 130 47.34 31.52 5.87
N ARG A 131 46.14 31.68 5.30
CA ARG A 131 44.91 31.03 5.78
C ARG A 131 45.03 29.50 5.70
N HIS A 132 45.30 28.98 4.50
CA HIS A 132 45.25 27.55 4.23
C HIS A 132 46.53 26.79 4.64
N SER A 133 47.64 27.50 4.93
CA SER A 133 48.82 26.91 5.59
C SER A 133 48.69 26.75 7.11
N THR A 134 47.65 27.30 7.74
CA THR A 134 47.53 27.32 9.22
C THR A 134 46.20 26.81 9.78
N GLN A 135 45.10 26.83 9.04
CA GLN A 135 43.75 26.60 9.59
C GLN A 135 43.21 25.17 9.53
N GLY A 136 43.91 24.21 8.92
CA GLY A 136 43.54 22.78 8.93
C GLY A 136 42.44 22.33 7.94
N GLU A 137 41.52 23.22 7.55
CA GLU A 137 40.70 23.14 6.32
C GLU A 137 39.84 21.85 6.09
N ASN A 138 39.92 21.12 4.95
CA ASN A 138 40.87 21.15 3.81
C ASN A 138 40.34 21.81 2.50
N PHE A 139 39.15 22.40 2.51
CA PHE A 139 38.49 22.99 1.33
C PHE A 139 38.41 24.51 1.40
N SER A 140 38.32 25.18 0.24
CA SER A 140 38.04 26.62 0.19
C SER A 140 36.54 26.90 0.24
N PRO A 141 36.13 28.10 0.70
CA PRO A 141 34.84 28.68 0.33
C PRO A 141 34.67 28.75 -1.19
N ILE A 142 33.42 28.94 -1.65
CA ILE A 142 33.11 29.10 -3.07
C ILE A 142 33.72 30.40 -3.59
N LYS A 143 34.50 30.33 -4.68
CA LYS A 143 35.24 31.47 -5.25
C LYS A 143 35.45 31.35 -6.75
N PRO A 144 35.92 32.41 -7.45
CA PRO A 144 36.51 32.26 -8.77
C PRO A 144 37.76 31.39 -8.74
N SER A 145 37.96 30.58 -9.78
CA SER A 145 39.22 29.89 -10.05
C SER A 145 40.36 30.91 -10.24
N PHE A 146 41.58 30.51 -9.84
CA PHE A 146 42.80 31.28 -10.10
C PHE A 146 43.39 31.00 -11.49
N THR A 147 43.06 29.86 -12.10
CA THR A 147 43.72 29.37 -13.32
C THR A 147 42.82 29.38 -14.55
N GLU A 148 41.51 29.37 -14.36
CA GLU A 148 40.43 29.28 -15.36
C GLU A 148 39.33 30.33 -15.11
N THR A 149 38.42 30.48 -16.06
CA THR A 149 37.29 31.43 -15.98
C THR A 149 36.01 30.75 -15.47
N ILE A 150 36.11 30.05 -14.35
CA ILE A 150 35.03 29.27 -13.72
C ILE A 150 34.85 29.65 -12.24
N VAL A 151 33.76 29.18 -11.62
CA VAL A 151 33.60 29.20 -10.16
C VAL A 151 34.01 27.82 -9.62
N SER A 152 34.93 27.80 -8.66
CA SER A 152 35.49 26.59 -8.09
C SER A 152 35.40 26.54 -6.56
N ILE A 153 35.62 25.34 -6.03
CA ILE A 153 36.22 25.15 -4.71
C ILE A 153 37.63 24.58 -4.90
N ASP A 154 38.58 24.99 -4.06
CA ASP A 154 39.90 24.36 -4.01
C ASP A 154 39.89 23.28 -2.94
N HIS A 155 40.36 22.08 -3.31
CA HIS A 155 40.77 21.03 -2.39
C HIS A 155 42.28 21.15 -2.22
N TYR A 156 42.78 21.44 -1.02
CA TYR A 156 44.21 21.70 -0.80
C TYR A 156 44.87 20.78 0.23
N TYR A 157 46.19 20.69 0.09
CA TYR A 157 47.07 19.89 0.92
C TYR A 157 48.35 20.69 1.23
N PRO A 158 48.53 21.20 2.46
CA PRO A 158 49.72 21.97 2.84
C PRO A 158 50.93 21.05 3.01
N VAL A 159 52.01 21.31 2.27
CA VAL A 159 53.22 20.48 2.29
C VAL A 159 54.25 21.09 3.24
N SER A 160 54.65 20.32 4.25
CA SER A 160 55.63 20.73 5.25
C SER A 160 56.94 19.95 5.14
N ILE A 161 58.07 20.65 5.15
CA ILE A 161 59.42 20.07 5.25
C ILE A 161 60.04 20.59 6.54
N ASP A 162 60.59 19.68 7.35
CA ASP A 162 61.24 19.97 8.64
C ASP A 162 60.43 20.94 9.55
N GLY A 163 59.09 20.80 9.53
CA GLY A 163 58.15 21.59 10.35
C GLY A 163 57.70 22.92 9.74
N LYS A 164 58.15 23.28 8.53
CA LYS A 164 57.78 24.52 7.83
C LYS A 164 56.97 24.21 6.57
N VAL A 165 55.81 24.88 6.41
CA VAL A 165 55.02 24.79 5.18
C VAL A 165 55.77 25.47 4.03
N VAL A 166 56.20 24.68 3.03
CA VAL A 166 56.99 25.14 1.88
C VAL A 166 56.13 25.50 0.68
N CYS A 167 54.98 24.85 0.53
CA CYS A 167 53.97 25.15 -0.48
C CYS A 167 52.62 24.55 -0.08
N ILE A 168 51.56 24.93 -0.79
CA ILE A 168 50.24 24.33 -0.71
C ILE A 168 49.92 23.73 -2.08
N LEU A 169 49.67 22.42 -2.13
CA LEU A 169 49.12 21.77 -3.32
C LEU A 169 47.61 22.01 -3.34
N PHE A 170 47.02 22.19 -4.51
CA PHE A 170 45.57 22.27 -4.63
C PHE A 170 45.05 21.79 -5.99
N CYS A 171 43.84 21.22 -5.98
CA CYS A 171 43.04 20.95 -7.16
C CYS A 171 41.87 21.94 -7.18
N GLU A 172 41.63 22.61 -8.30
CA GLU A 172 40.42 23.41 -8.49
C GLU A 172 39.30 22.49 -8.99
N ILE A 173 38.18 22.45 -8.27
CA ILE A 173 37.01 21.64 -8.62
C ILE A 173 35.97 22.55 -9.25
N ASP A 174 35.67 22.33 -10.53
CA ASP A 174 34.64 23.07 -11.26
C ASP A 174 33.24 22.78 -10.69
N LEU A 175 32.60 23.82 -10.14
CA LEU A 175 31.25 23.72 -9.60
C LEU A 175 30.19 23.68 -10.70
N ASP A 176 30.43 24.26 -11.88
CA ASP A 176 29.50 24.17 -13.01
C ASP A 176 29.50 22.76 -13.61
N PHE A 177 30.67 22.10 -13.69
CA PHE A 177 30.75 20.68 -14.02
C PHE A 177 29.99 19.82 -12.99
N LEU A 178 30.25 19.99 -11.69
CA LEU A 178 29.53 19.28 -10.64
C LEU A 178 28.01 19.58 -10.61
N ALA A 179 27.59 20.79 -10.99
CA ALA A 179 26.19 21.21 -10.99
C ALA A 179 25.43 20.90 -12.28
N ASN A 180 26.11 20.47 -13.36
CA ASN A 180 25.46 20.21 -14.66
C ASN A 180 25.80 18.84 -15.26
N GLU A 181 27.07 18.46 -15.33
CA GLU A 181 27.52 17.22 -15.99
C GLU A 181 27.75 16.05 -15.01
N GLY A 182 28.24 16.33 -13.81
CA GLY A 182 28.51 15.35 -12.75
C GLY A 182 27.28 14.77 -12.04
N ILE A 183 26.06 15.03 -12.53
CA ILE A 183 24.81 14.70 -11.84
C ILE A 183 24.15 13.45 -12.41
N GLN A 184 23.87 12.50 -11.53
CA GLN A 184 23.02 11.36 -11.84
C GLN A 184 21.55 11.70 -11.53
N PRO A 185 20.63 11.60 -12.50
CA PRO A 185 19.21 11.85 -12.25
C PRO A 185 18.64 10.76 -11.33
N ILE A 186 18.00 11.18 -10.24
CA ILE A 186 17.32 10.28 -9.29
C ILE A 186 15.81 10.28 -9.52
N TYR A 187 15.15 9.17 -9.22
CA TYR A 187 13.70 8.99 -9.46
C TYR A 187 13.27 9.39 -10.90
N GLY A 188 14.12 9.11 -11.89
CA GLY A 188 13.89 9.50 -13.29
C GLY A 188 13.91 11.02 -13.54
N GLY A 189 14.58 11.81 -12.70
CA GLY A 189 14.61 13.27 -12.76
C GLY A 189 13.47 13.97 -12.04
N ASN A 190 12.74 13.26 -11.15
CA ASN A 190 11.58 13.79 -10.41
C ASN A 190 11.87 14.05 -8.91
N ALA A 191 13.13 13.94 -8.52
CA ALA A 191 13.65 14.30 -7.21
C ALA A 191 15.07 14.88 -7.37
N ASP A 192 15.51 15.60 -6.37
CA ASP A 192 16.70 16.44 -6.38
C ASP A 192 17.56 16.13 -5.16
N TYR A 193 18.85 16.42 -5.27
CA TYR A 193 19.79 16.46 -4.16
C TYR A 193 20.67 17.71 -4.16
N ILE A 194 21.20 18.01 -2.98
CA ILE A 194 22.17 19.06 -2.69
C ILE A 194 23.34 18.43 -1.92
N ILE A 195 24.57 18.78 -2.29
CA ILE A 195 25.78 18.47 -1.50
C ILE A 195 26.31 19.79 -0.94
N PHE A 196 26.58 19.84 0.35
CA PHE A 196 26.90 21.06 1.08
C PHE A 196 27.85 20.81 2.26
N ASN A 197 28.55 21.85 2.70
CA ASN A 197 29.25 21.83 4.00
C ASN A 197 28.27 22.24 5.10
N PRO A 198 28.03 21.42 6.14
CA PRO A 198 27.04 21.73 7.16
C PRO A 198 27.46 22.88 8.08
N GLN A 199 28.77 23.13 8.27
CA GLN A 199 29.28 24.19 9.13
C GLN A 199 29.23 25.57 8.44
N THR A 200 29.71 25.67 7.19
CA THR A 200 29.65 26.93 6.42
C THR A 200 28.28 27.17 5.78
N ARG A 201 27.48 26.11 5.66
CA ARG A 201 26.18 26.06 4.95
C ARG A 201 26.30 26.38 3.46
N GLU A 202 27.49 26.24 2.87
CA GLU A 202 27.70 26.40 1.42
C GLU A 202 27.25 25.16 0.65
N MET A 203 26.43 25.35 -0.37
CA MET A 203 25.99 24.32 -1.32
C MET A 203 26.94 24.28 -2.52
N TYR A 204 27.59 23.15 -2.73
CA TYR A 204 28.51 22.90 -3.85
C TYR A 204 27.80 22.25 -5.04
N VAL A 205 26.83 21.38 -4.76
CA VAL A 205 25.96 20.77 -5.79
C VAL A 205 24.52 21.11 -5.46
N ASN A 206 23.74 21.54 -6.46
CA ASN A 206 22.31 21.79 -6.30
C ASN A 206 21.58 21.42 -7.61
N THR A 207 21.04 20.21 -7.64
CA THR A 207 20.39 19.66 -8.84
C THR A 207 19.05 20.32 -9.19
N TYR A 208 18.38 20.95 -8.21
CA TYR A 208 17.07 21.58 -8.36
C TYR A 208 17.15 22.92 -9.10
N SER A 209 17.97 23.86 -8.60
CA SER A 209 18.06 25.20 -9.22
C SER A 209 19.34 25.43 -10.03
N ARG A 210 20.30 24.50 -10.01
CA ARG A 210 21.63 24.65 -10.65
C ARG A 210 22.43 25.84 -10.15
N LEU A 211 22.08 26.35 -8.96
CA LEU A 211 22.74 27.49 -8.32
C LEU A 211 23.35 27.05 -6.99
N THR A 212 24.63 27.37 -6.82
CA THR A 212 25.35 27.25 -5.56
C THR A 212 24.99 28.40 -4.59
N GLY A 213 25.57 28.41 -3.40
CA GLY A 213 25.38 29.47 -2.40
C GLY A 213 24.90 28.93 -1.04
N ASN A 214 24.23 29.76 -0.24
CA ASN A 214 23.91 29.40 1.14
C ASN A 214 22.63 28.53 1.27
N LEU A 215 22.75 27.38 1.94
CA LEU A 215 21.68 26.41 2.15
C LEU A 215 20.50 26.97 2.93
N TYR A 216 20.72 27.77 3.98
CA TYR A 216 19.63 28.39 4.74
C TYR A 216 18.79 29.33 3.87
N ALA A 217 19.46 30.16 3.06
CA ALA A 217 18.79 31.07 2.13
C ALA A 217 18.05 30.33 0.99
N PHE A 218 18.50 29.15 0.60
CA PHE A 218 17.80 28.29 -0.35
C PHE A 218 16.57 27.62 0.29
N LEU A 219 16.77 26.90 1.40
CA LEU A 219 15.70 26.14 2.07
C LEU A 219 14.58 27.07 2.57
N THR A 220 14.88 28.28 3.06
CA THR A 220 13.83 29.23 3.49
C THR A 220 13.00 29.83 2.35
N ARG A 221 13.42 29.68 1.08
CA ARG A 221 12.60 30.01 -0.10
C ARG A 221 11.77 28.82 -0.57
N LEU A 222 12.27 27.60 -0.35
CA LEU A 222 11.64 26.36 -0.78
C LEU A 222 10.61 25.83 0.24
N ILE A 223 10.90 25.93 1.54
CA ILE A 223 10.17 25.23 2.61
C ILE A 223 9.39 26.20 3.51
N TYR A 224 8.19 25.77 3.89
CA TYR A 224 7.38 26.37 4.95
C TYR A 224 6.82 25.26 5.88
N PRO A 225 6.63 25.50 7.18
CA PRO A 225 7.06 26.68 7.96
C PRO A 225 8.58 26.73 8.24
N LYS A 226 9.11 27.92 8.56
CA LYS A 226 10.56 28.16 8.68
C LYS A 226 11.27 27.32 9.76
N ASN A 227 10.58 26.97 10.84
CA ASN A 227 11.15 26.13 11.90
C ASN A 227 11.60 24.74 11.39
N MET A 228 11.00 24.21 10.32
CA MET A 228 11.48 22.99 9.67
C MET A 228 12.86 23.18 9.03
N VAL A 229 13.17 24.39 8.53
CA VAL A 229 14.49 24.74 7.98
C VAL A 229 15.52 24.88 9.10
N ASP A 230 15.14 25.53 10.19
CA ASP A 230 16.00 25.65 11.37
C ASP A 230 16.36 24.26 11.94
N GLU A 231 15.41 23.31 11.94
CA GLU A 231 15.63 21.91 12.34
C GLU A 231 16.55 21.14 11.37
N ILE A 232 16.31 21.22 10.05
CA ILE A 232 17.19 20.59 9.03
C ILE A 232 18.64 21.04 9.20
N ILE A 233 18.85 22.35 9.42
CA ILE A 233 20.19 22.93 9.58
C ILE A 233 20.82 22.52 10.90
N ALA A 234 20.08 22.59 12.02
CA ALA A 234 20.60 22.21 13.33
C ALA A 234 20.99 20.72 13.42
N GLU A 235 20.25 19.82 12.77
CA GLU A 235 20.63 18.40 12.70
C GLU A 235 21.82 18.18 11.75
N SER A 236 21.86 18.88 10.62
CA SER A 236 22.98 18.78 9.67
C SER A 236 24.30 19.29 10.28
N GLU A 237 24.27 20.39 11.06
CA GLU A 237 25.42 20.94 11.80
C GLU A 237 25.98 19.99 12.86
N LYS A 238 25.12 19.15 13.46
CA LYS A 238 25.52 18.07 14.37
C LYS A 238 25.98 16.80 13.66
N LEU A 239 25.99 16.77 12.33
CA LEU A 239 26.21 15.58 11.50
C LEU A 239 25.20 14.46 11.81
N GLN A 240 23.94 14.81 12.10
CA GLN A 240 22.87 13.86 12.38
C GLN A 240 21.96 13.68 11.17
N VAL A 241 21.33 12.50 11.08
CA VAL A 241 20.40 12.16 10.00
C VAL A 241 19.04 12.80 10.29
N PHE A 242 18.59 13.66 9.38
CA PHE A 242 17.24 14.24 9.41
C PHE A 242 16.37 13.63 8.31
N SER A 243 15.11 13.30 8.60
CA SER A 243 14.15 12.94 7.55
C SER A 243 12.73 13.30 7.94
N SER A 244 12.02 14.06 7.08
CA SER A 244 10.65 14.50 7.38
C SER A 244 9.87 14.90 6.11
N GLU A 245 8.55 14.99 6.27
CA GLU A 245 7.67 15.65 5.30
C GLU A 245 7.67 17.16 5.56
N VAL A 246 7.83 17.95 4.51
CA VAL A 246 7.79 19.43 4.58
C VAL A 246 6.86 19.98 3.51
N HIS A 247 6.35 21.20 3.70
CA HIS A 247 5.51 21.86 2.70
C HIS A 247 6.33 22.82 1.84
N SER A 248 6.06 22.83 0.53
CA SER A 248 6.71 23.70 -0.45
C SER A 248 5.72 24.15 -1.50
N LEU A 249 5.51 25.46 -1.66
CA LEU A 249 4.67 26.06 -2.71
C LEU A 249 3.28 25.41 -2.93
N GLY A 250 2.65 24.89 -1.85
CA GLY A 250 1.35 24.21 -1.89
C GLY A 250 1.43 22.69 -2.07
N GLU A 251 2.60 22.13 -2.35
CA GLU A 251 2.86 20.70 -2.41
C GLU A 251 3.53 20.17 -1.11
N LYS A 252 3.58 18.84 -0.98
CA LYS A 252 4.31 18.12 0.07
C LYS A 252 5.58 17.53 -0.52
N LEU A 253 6.74 17.94 -0.01
CA LEU A 253 8.03 17.32 -0.29
C LEU A 253 8.39 16.38 0.85
N TYR A 254 9.22 15.38 0.57
CA TYR A 254 9.88 14.57 1.60
C TYR A 254 11.38 14.83 1.50
N PHE A 255 12.01 15.08 2.64
CA PHE A 255 13.43 15.41 2.78
C PHE A 255 14.17 14.29 3.53
N TYR A 256 15.41 14.05 3.14
CA TYR A 256 16.37 13.19 3.82
C TYR A 256 17.74 13.90 3.79
N SER A 257 18.34 14.15 4.95
CA SER A 257 19.68 14.73 5.09
C SER A 257 20.56 13.77 5.87
N ALA A 258 21.80 13.58 5.43
CA ALA A 258 22.79 12.75 6.12
C ALA A 258 24.22 13.28 5.89
N PRO A 259 25.14 13.10 6.86
CA PRO A 259 26.56 13.34 6.63
C PRO A 259 27.12 12.36 5.60
N LEU A 260 28.16 12.77 4.89
CA LEU A 260 28.95 11.91 4.01
C LEU A 260 30.16 11.33 4.74
N ASN A 261 30.70 10.23 4.23
CA ASN A 261 31.93 9.61 4.73
C ASN A 261 33.20 10.30 4.19
N VAL A 262 33.13 11.62 3.98
CA VAL A 262 34.26 12.46 3.55
C VAL A 262 34.14 13.84 4.20
N GLU A 263 35.18 14.19 4.96
CA GLU A 263 35.34 15.49 5.64
C GLU A 263 34.06 16.10 6.24
N ASN A 264 33.87 17.42 6.08
CA ASN A 264 32.68 18.16 6.48
C ASN A 264 31.72 18.31 5.29
N PHE A 265 31.33 17.21 4.65
CA PHE A 265 30.28 17.23 3.62
C PHE A 265 29.02 16.49 4.09
N SER A 266 27.87 17.02 3.72
CA SER A 266 26.56 16.42 3.92
C SER A 266 25.79 16.42 2.60
N ILE A 267 24.87 15.47 2.45
CA ILE A 267 23.94 15.39 1.34
C ILE A 267 22.51 15.57 1.85
N CYS A 268 21.71 16.35 1.12
CA CYS A 268 20.28 16.45 1.31
C CYS A 268 19.57 16.01 0.02
N VAL A 269 18.78 14.95 0.09
CA VAL A 269 17.94 14.44 -1.00
C VAL A 269 16.48 14.79 -0.70
N PHE A 270 15.76 15.33 -1.68
CA PHE A 270 14.37 15.70 -1.54
C PHE A 270 13.57 15.52 -2.83
N GLY A 271 12.26 15.31 -2.70
CA GLY A 271 11.38 15.18 -3.85
C GLY A 271 9.91 15.24 -3.45
N LYS A 272 9.01 15.34 -4.44
CA LYS A 272 7.57 15.34 -4.18
C LYS A 272 7.17 14.05 -3.47
N LYS A 273 6.29 14.14 -2.46
CA LYS A 273 5.81 12.95 -1.73
C LYS A 273 5.20 11.90 -2.67
N THR A 274 4.55 12.33 -3.75
CA THR A 274 3.98 11.45 -4.79
C THR A 274 5.03 10.66 -5.58
N VAL A 275 6.26 11.16 -5.67
CA VAL A 275 7.41 10.50 -6.32
C VAL A 275 8.10 9.56 -5.34
N ILE A 276 8.48 10.07 -4.16
CA ILE A 276 9.18 9.29 -3.13
C ILE A 276 8.34 8.10 -2.64
N PHE A 277 7.02 8.27 -2.53
CA PHE A 277 6.08 7.22 -2.12
C PHE A 277 5.21 6.71 -3.28
N GLN A 278 5.75 6.68 -4.51
CA GLN A 278 5.03 6.19 -5.68
C GLN A 278 4.57 4.73 -5.50
N ASP A 279 5.41 3.85 -4.96
CA ASP A 279 5.05 2.45 -4.71
C ASP A 279 3.94 2.31 -3.67
N LEU A 280 3.92 3.16 -2.64
CA LEU A 280 2.86 3.20 -1.65
C LEU A 280 1.53 3.66 -2.27
N TYR A 281 1.56 4.59 -3.23
CA TYR A 281 0.40 4.99 -4.01
C TYR A 281 -0.10 3.87 -4.94
N ILE A 282 0.81 3.16 -5.63
CA ILE A 282 0.50 1.99 -6.46
C ILE A 282 -0.11 0.88 -5.60
N PHE A 283 0.47 0.58 -4.45
CA PHE A 283 -0.05 -0.39 -3.48
C PHE A 283 -1.47 -0.02 -3.03
N ARG A 284 -1.69 1.22 -2.57
CA ARG A 284 -3.00 1.70 -2.09
C ARG A 284 -4.07 1.61 -3.18
N THR A 285 -3.77 2.03 -4.41
CA THR A 285 -4.72 2.00 -5.53
C THR A 285 -4.99 0.58 -6.03
N THR A 286 -3.99 -0.31 -5.98
CA THR A 286 -4.15 -1.73 -6.33
C THR A 286 -4.96 -2.47 -5.28
N ALA A 287 -4.70 -2.24 -4.00
CA ALA A 287 -5.48 -2.79 -2.89
C ALA A 287 -6.95 -2.34 -2.96
N LEU A 288 -7.22 -1.06 -3.26
CA LEU A 288 -8.59 -0.56 -3.45
C LEU A 288 -9.32 -1.29 -4.59
N LYS A 289 -8.67 -1.47 -5.75
CA LYS A 289 -9.23 -2.24 -6.88
C LYS A 289 -9.54 -3.69 -6.46
N PHE A 290 -8.64 -4.33 -5.72
CA PHE A 290 -8.84 -5.69 -5.22
C PHE A 290 -10.04 -5.78 -4.24
N ILE A 291 -10.17 -4.83 -3.32
CA ILE A 291 -11.32 -4.74 -2.41
C ILE A 291 -12.63 -4.58 -3.18
N VAL A 292 -12.68 -3.71 -4.20
CA VAL A 292 -13.87 -3.54 -5.05
C VAL A 292 -14.24 -4.84 -5.78
N ILE A 293 -13.27 -5.55 -6.35
CA ILE A 293 -13.50 -6.85 -7.00
C ILE A 293 -14.04 -7.87 -5.98
N MET A 294 -13.46 -7.96 -4.79
CA MET A 294 -13.93 -8.83 -3.72
C MET A 294 -15.36 -8.50 -3.27
N CYS A 295 -15.71 -7.22 -3.16
CA CYS A 295 -17.07 -6.79 -2.85
C CYS A 295 -18.08 -7.19 -3.94
N VAL A 296 -17.72 -7.09 -5.22
CA VAL A 296 -18.56 -7.54 -6.35
C VAL A 296 -18.75 -9.07 -6.31
N VAL A 297 -17.68 -9.84 -6.18
CA VAL A 297 -17.75 -11.32 -6.09
C VAL A 297 -18.58 -11.76 -4.89
N PHE A 298 -18.40 -11.12 -3.73
CA PHE A 298 -19.18 -11.39 -2.53
C PHE A 298 -20.67 -11.03 -2.70
N SER A 299 -20.97 -9.93 -3.41
CA SER A 299 -22.35 -9.53 -3.71
C SER A 299 -23.05 -10.54 -4.63
N VAL A 300 -22.36 -11.04 -5.67
CA VAL A 300 -22.85 -12.10 -6.55
C VAL A 300 -23.09 -13.41 -5.76
N TYR A 301 -22.16 -13.78 -4.87
CA TYR A 301 -22.31 -14.93 -3.98
C TYR A 301 -23.54 -14.79 -3.05
N LEU A 302 -23.74 -13.62 -2.44
CA LEU A 302 -24.92 -13.35 -1.61
C LEU A 302 -26.22 -13.44 -2.42
N ILE A 303 -26.28 -12.86 -3.62
CA ILE A 303 -27.46 -12.95 -4.50
C ILE A 303 -27.77 -14.42 -4.83
N PHE A 304 -26.75 -15.21 -5.18
CA PHE A 304 -26.89 -16.64 -5.44
C PHE A 304 -27.41 -17.40 -4.21
N MET A 305 -26.80 -17.19 -3.05
CA MET A 305 -27.22 -17.81 -1.78
C MET A 305 -28.67 -17.45 -1.39
N ILE A 306 -29.06 -16.18 -1.56
CA ILE A 306 -30.44 -15.72 -1.31
C ILE A 306 -31.41 -16.41 -2.28
N LYS A 307 -31.09 -16.48 -3.57
CA LYS A 307 -31.92 -17.16 -4.58
C LYS A 307 -32.11 -18.64 -4.22
N THR A 308 -31.01 -19.38 -3.99
CA THR A 308 -31.06 -20.80 -3.62
C THR A 308 -31.82 -21.04 -2.31
N THR A 309 -31.77 -20.10 -1.36
CA THR A 309 -32.53 -20.19 -0.10
C THR A 309 -34.03 -19.98 -0.33
N ARG A 310 -34.42 -19.00 -1.16
CA ARG A 310 -35.82 -18.78 -1.55
C ARG A 310 -36.41 -19.98 -2.29
N GLU A 311 -35.66 -20.60 -3.20
CA GLU A 311 -36.09 -21.79 -3.93
C GLU A 311 -36.39 -22.96 -2.98
N ARG A 312 -35.52 -23.24 -2.01
CA ARG A 312 -35.77 -24.29 -0.98
C ARG A 312 -37.00 -24.00 -0.12
N ILE A 313 -37.21 -22.73 0.26
CA ILE A 313 -38.40 -22.32 1.02
C ILE A 313 -39.66 -22.55 0.19
N ASN A 314 -39.68 -22.09 -1.07
CA ASN A 314 -40.81 -22.28 -1.98
C ASN A 314 -41.14 -23.76 -2.19
N ILE A 315 -40.14 -24.62 -2.43
CA ILE A 315 -40.34 -26.08 -2.54
C ILE A 315 -40.99 -26.63 -1.27
N SER A 316 -40.48 -26.29 -0.08
CA SER A 316 -41.06 -26.80 1.17
C SER A 316 -42.51 -26.36 1.43
N ILE A 317 -42.88 -25.14 1.02
CA ILE A 317 -44.25 -24.64 1.08
C ILE A 317 -45.16 -25.38 0.08
N MET A 318 -44.64 -25.68 -1.12
CA MET A 318 -45.40 -26.45 -2.12
C MET A 318 -45.60 -27.91 -1.68
N GLU A 319 -44.59 -28.57 -1.12
CA GLU A 319 -44.71 -29.91 -0.54
C GLU A 319 -45.78 -29.97 0.57
N GLU A 320 -45.81 -28.96 1.45
CA GLU A 320 -46.81 -28.86 2.52
C GLU A 320 -48.23 -28.65 1.97
N ARG A 321 -48.39 -27.78 0.95
CA ARG A 321 -49.66 -27.58 0.24
C ARG A 321 -50.15 -28.84 -0.47
N VAL A 322 -49.25 -29.55 -1.17
CA VAL A 322 -49.56 -30.82 -1.85
C VAL A 322 -50.01 -31.87 -0.83
N LYS A 323 -49.25 -32.09 0.25
CA LYS A 323 -49.64 -33.04 1.33
C LYS A 323 -51.00 -32.71 1.95
N LYS A 324 -51.29 -31.41 2.16
CA LYS A 324 -52.61 -30.98 2.66
C LYS A 324 -53.72 -31.34 1.66
N ALA A 325 -53.57 -30.97 0.39
CA ALA A 325 -54.54 -31.27 -0.66
C ALA A 325 -54.74 -32.80 -0.86
N GLU A 326 -53.67 -33.59 -0.84
CA GLU A 326 -53.73 -35.05 -0.88
C GLU A 326 -54.49 -35.63 0.33
N SER A 327 -54.27 -35.09 1.53
CA SER A 327 -54.98 -35.54 2.73
C SER A 327 -56.48 -35.23 2.67
N GLU A 328 -56.87 -34.07 2.15
CA GLU A 328 -58.26 -33.66 1.94
C GLU A 328 -58.93 -34.51 0.85
N ALA A 329 -58.25 -34.74 -0.27
CA ALA A 329 -58.73 -35.59 -1.36
C ALA A 329 -58.90 -37.06 -0.92
N LYS A 330 -57.96 -37.58 -0.12
CA LYS A 330 -58.05 -38.92 0.46
C LYS A 330 -59.20 -39.03 1.45
N TYR A 331 -59.39 -38.02 2.32
CA TYR A 331 -60.52 -37.98 3.25
C TYR A 331 -61.86 -38.02 2.49
N LYS A 332 -62.03 -37.15 1.48
CA LYS A 332 -63.24 -37.13 0.63
C LYS A 332 -63.48 -38.47 -0.08
N THR A 333 -62.43 -39.09 -0.63
CA THR A 333 -62.53 -40.40 -1.30
C THR A 333 -62.96 -41.51 -0.33
N VAL A 334 -62.38 -41.56 0.87
CA VAL A 334 -62.75 -42.53 1.91
C VAL A 334 -64.18 -42.30 2.38
N PHE A 335 -64.55 -41.05 2.67
CA PHE A 335 -65.89 -40.66 3.10
C PHE A 335 -66.96 -41.10 2.08
N LEU A 336 -66.79 -40.75 0.80
CA LEU A 336 -67.74 -41.14 -0.27
C LEU A 336 -67.83 -42.66 -0.45
N SER A 337 -66.71 -43.37 -0.31
CA SER A 337 -66.67 -44.84 -0.43
C SER A 337 -67.42 -45.51 0.72
N SER A 338 -67.18 -45.10 1.97
CA SER A 338 -67.90 -45.58 3.15
C SER A 338 -69.40 -45.29 3.04
N MET A 339 -69.79 -44.05 2.72
CA MET A 339 -71.20 -43.69 2.58
C MET A 339 -71.89 -44.49 1.45
N SER A 340 -71.21 -44.80 0.34
CA SER A 340 -71.76 -45.67 -0.71
C SER A 340 -72.02 -47.10 -0.22
N HIS A 341 -71.15 -47.65 0.64
CA HIS A 341 -71.33 -48.96 1.25
C HIS A 341 -72.50 -48.96 2.25
N ASP A 342 -72.56 -47.94 3.09
CA ASP A 342 -73.51 -47.89 4.21
C ASP A 342 -74.92 -47.48 3.76
N ILE A 343 -75.07 -46.82 2.61
CA ILE A 343 -76.33 -46.68 1.87
C ILE A 343 -76.77 -48.01 1.24
N ARG A 344 -75.84 -48.76 0.63
CA ARG A 344 -76.16 -49.98 -0.13
C ARG A 344 -76.71 -51.10 0.76
N THR A 345 -76.22 -51.21 1.99
CA THR A 345 -76.61 -52.27 2.93
C THR A 345 -78.11 -52.23 3.28
N PRO A 346 -78.69 -51.14 3.82
CA PRO A 346 -80.13 -51.05 4.06
C PRO A 346 -80.94 -51.01 2.76
N MET A 347 -80.44 -50.39 1.68
CA MET A 347 -81.11 -50.43 0.37
C MET A 347 -81.32 -51.86 -0.14
N ASN A 348 -80.28 -52.71 -0.08
CA ASN A 348 -80.37 -54.11 -0.46
C ASN A 348 -81.29 -54.90 0.49
N ALA A 349 -81.33 -54.55 1.78
CA ALA A 349 -82.25 -55.16 2.74
C ALA A 349 -83.72 -54.80 2.44
N ILE A 350 -84.02 -53.55 2.08
CA ILE A 350 -85.36 -53.11 1.64
C ILE A 350 -85.81 -53.94 0.44
N VAL A 351 -85.01 -53.97 -0.64
CA VAL A 351 -85.32 -54.71 -1.87
C VAL A 351 -85.46 -56.21 -1.60
N GLY A 352 -84.54 -56.79 -0.79
CA GLY A 352 -84.57 -58.20 -0.41
C GLY A 352 -85.83 -58.57 0.38
N TYR A 353 -86.22 -57.78 1.37
CA TYR A 353 -87.42 -58.03 2.16
C TYR A 353 -88.72 -57.79 1.37
N ILE A 354 -88.76 -56.81 0.46
CA ILE A 354 -89.89 -56.63 -0.46
C ILE A 354 -90.03 -57.86 -1.37
N ASN A 355 -88.95 -58.34 -1.98
CA ASN A 355 -88.98 -59.55 -2.81
C ASN A 355 -89.43 -60.78 -2.02
N LEU A 356 -88.96 -60.95 -0.78
CA LEU A 356 -89.41 -62.04 0.10
C LEU A 356 -90.89 -61.91 0.48
N ALA A 357 -91.41 -60.70 0.71
CA ALA A 357 -92.83 -60.47 0.93
C ALA A 357 -93.67 -60.86 -0.29
N ILE A 358 -93.25 -60.46 -1.51
CA ILE A 358 -93.91 -60.81 -2.79
C ILE A 358 -93.90 -62.32 -3.04
N LEU A 359 -92.84 -63.03 -2.64
CA LEU A 359 -92.75 -64.49 -2.79
C LEU A 359 -93.56 -65.28 -1.75
N ASN A 360 -94.04 -64.64 -0.68
CA ASN A 360 -94.75 -65.29 0.43
C ASN A 360 -96.18 -64.74 0.62
N THR A 361 -96.85 -64.27 -0.44
CA THR A 361 -98.20 -63.67 -0.38
C THR A 361 -99.27 -64.59 0.22
N SER A 362 -99.07 -65.90 0.19
CA SER A 362 -99.96 -66.91 0.79
C SER A 362 -99.71 -67.17 2.29
N ASP A 363 -98.65 -66.61 2.88
CA ASP A 363 -98.38 -66.63 4.33
C ASP A 363 -98.40 -65.19 4.85
N GLU A 364 -99.58 -64.75 5.28
CA GLU A 364 -99.83 -63.37 5.74
C GLU A 364 -98.90 -62.96 6.91
N ILE A 365 -98.53 -63.92 7.77
CA ILE A 365 -97.68 -63.67 8.94
C ILE A 365 -96.25 -63.40 8.48
N ARG A 366 -95.69 -64.25 7.60
CA ARG A 366 -94.35 -64.02 7.02
C ARG A 366 -94.31 -62.76 6.16
N MET A 367 -95.33 -62.52 5.34
CA MET A 367 -95.44 -61.32 4.52
C MET A 367 -95.40 -60.05 5.39
N LYS A 368 -96.21 -59.97 6.45
CA LYS A 368 -96.20 -58.85 7.41
C LYS A 368 -94.84 -58.69 8.12
N GLN A 369 -94.18 -59.80 8.47
CA GLN A 369 -92.83 -59.75 9.06
C GLN A 369 -91.77 -59.21 8.09
N TYR A 370 -91.80 -59.61 6.82
CA TYR A 370 -90.89 -59.09 5.80
C TYR A 370 -91.15 -57.61 5.50
N LEU A 371 -92.41 -57.19 5.37
CA LEU A 371 -92.76 -55.77 5.20
C LEU A 371 -92.32 -54.91 6.40
N SER A 372 -92.47 -55.41 7.63
CA SER A 372 -91.97 -54.75 8.83
C SER A 372 -90.44 -54.59 8.84
N LYS A 373 -89.70 -55.65 8.44
CA LYS A 373 -88.23 -55.58 8.29
C LYS A 373 -87.79 -54.64 7.17
N SER A 374 -88.55 -54.57 6.07
CA SER A 374 -88.32 -53.59 5.01
C SER A 374 -88.53 -52.15 5.52
N LEU A 375 -89.59 -51.90 6.29
CA LEU A 375 -89.86 -50.57 6.87
C LEU A 375 -88.76 -50.15 7.85
N ALA A 376 -88.27 -51.07 8.69
CA ALA A 376 -87.13 -50.81 9.57
C ALA A 376 -85.85 -50.47 8.78
N ALA A 377 -85.58 -51.17 7.68
CA ALA A 377 -84.45 -50.86 6.80
C ALA A 377 -84.61 -49.51 6.07
N SER A 378 -85.82 -49.14 5.65
CA SER A 378 -86.13 -47.82 5.09
C SER A 378 -85.89 -46.68 6.10
N ASN A 379 -86.31 -46.86 7.35
CA ASN A 379 -86.08 -45.87 8.41
C ASN A 379 -84.59 -45.71 8.73
N HIS A 380 -83.82 -46.81 8.73
CA HIS A 380 -82.37 -46.76 8.90
C HIS A 380 -81.69 -46.00 7.75
N LEU A 381 -82.03 -46.33 6.48
CA LEU A 381 -81.51 -45.61 5.32
C LEU A 381 -81.83 -44.10 5.38
N LEU A 382 -83.04 -43.74 5.82
CA LEU A 382 -83.42 -42.33 5.97
C LEU A 382 -82.60 -41.60 7.06
N SER A 383 -82.30 -42.25 8.20
CA SER A 383 -81.38 -41.70 9.21
C SER A 383 -80.00 -41.43 8.60
N LEU A 384 -79.44 -42.41 7.90
CA LEU A 384 -78.10 -42.33 7.32
C LEU A 384 -78.00 -41.24 6.23
N ILE A 385 -79.06 -41.03 5.45
CA ILE A 385 -79.14 -39.90 4.50
C ILE A 385 -79.14 -38.55 5.23
N ASN A 386 -79.87 -38.42 6.34
CA ASN A 386 -79.90 -37.18 7.13
C ASN A 386 -78.53 -36.88 7.76
N GLU A 387 -77.83 -37.90 8.28
CA GLU A 387 -76.48 -37.76 8.83
C GLU A 387 -75.47 -37.25 7.78
N ILE A 388 -75.55 -37.74 6.54
CA ILE A 388 -74.74 -37.25 5.41
C ILE A 388 -75.07 -35.78 5.08
N LEU A 389 -76.35 -35.41 5.08
CA LEU A 389 -76.79 -34.04 4.79
C LEU A 389 -76.31 -33.05 5.85
N ASP A 390 -76.33 -33.42 7.13
CA ASP A 390 -75.86 -32.56 8.22
C ASP A 390 -74.33 -32.40 8.21
N ILE A 391 -73.57 -33.45 7.88
CA ILE A 391 -72.12 -33.34 7.63
C ILE A 391 -71.84 -32.39 6.44
N SER A 392 -72.59 -32.53 5.33
CA SER A 392 -72.46 -31.65 4.16
C SER A 392 -72.76 -30.19 4.48
N ARG A 393 -73.78 -29.92 5.32
CA ARG A 393 -74.08 -28.58 5.85
C ARG A 393 -72.91 -28.02 6.66
N ILE A 394 -72.33 -28.81 7.57
CA ILE A 394 -71.18 -28.40 8.39
C ILE A 394 -69.95 -28.08 7.52
N GLU A 395 -69.66 -28.90 6.50
CA GLU A 395 -68.58 -28.58 5.54
C GLU A 395 -68.86 -27.31 4.73
N SER A 396 -70.10 -27.10 4.28
CA SER A 396 -70.46 -25.89 3.51
C SER A 396 -70.40 -24.61 4.34
N GLY A 397 -70.80 -24.66 5.62
CA GLY A 397 -70.75 -23.53 6.54
C GLY A 397 -69.33 -23.13 6.94
N LYS A 398 -68.38 -24.08 6.94
CA LYS A 398 -66.95 -23.81 7.20
C LYS A 398 -66.24 -23.02 6.10
N ASN A 399 -66.87 -22.81 4.95
CA ASN A 399 -66.29 -22.08 3.81
C ASN A 399 -66.78 -20.62 3.70
N GLN A 400 -67.44 -20.07 4.72
CA GLN A 400 -67.94 -18.68 4.75
C GLN A 400 -67.29 -17.79 5.84
N THR A 401 -66.19 -18.24 6.45
CA THR A 401 -65.32 -17.48 7.36
C THR A 401 -63.86 -17.76 7.07
#